data_AF-A0A1G7IQE7-F1
#
_entry.id   AF-A0A1G7IQE7-F1
#
_cell.length_a   1.000
_cell.length_b   1.000
_cell.length_c   1.000
_cell.angle_alpha   90.00
_cell.angle_beta   90.00
_cell.angle_gamma   90.00
#
_symmetry.space_group_name_H-M   'P 1'
#
loop_
_entity.id
_entity.type
_entity.pdbx_description
1 polymer ?
#
loop_
_entity_poly.entity_id
_entity_poly.type
_entity_poly.pdbx_seq_one_letter_code
_entity_poly.pdbx_strand_id
1 'polypeptide(L)'
;MQNIGIDLADFEYIRKNNLIYVDKTEYLYKIVSENKYYFLSRPRRFGKTLFVDTLEKFYQGKKDLFEGLYISNQDLDWEKHPVIRLDFNEIISQTTEQLKIVLTEKLIDYANQYNLELTSTYVPTKFNELIKKISKKTKHGVVLLVDEYDKPILSHFGVIEGSINKIRTARANQTFLKLIYDNLKPLEPYLEKVFITGVTKFSKLSIFSTLNNLIELDQNEEFAEIMGYTEKELDEYFSPYFSKLAEKNNLTIPECRNKFKQMYNGFRFTEKDSRVYNPFSVGNALKNADFDNYWFESGTPTFLVELIKNKNFDLSNLENIEVGKNEIKAYNIENLGIIPLLFQTGYLTIKTVEDQMIYKLGYPNNEVESGFNLNLAKSFSQNKITVPVIHRLKKLLINKNLEEFIEQIKSVFAGLVNINIPKSLQDREAYYNSIFYLVVNLLTDNNLNVYSEVLTSEGRIDSIVETENNIYIIEFKANQTAEKALQQIKDKNYADRFKIKDKELVLVGINFDTEKRNIKDIKIEETD
;
A
#
# COMPACT_ATOMS: atom_id res chain seq x y z
N MET A 1 23.61 17.11 14.05
CA MET A 1 22.72 16.15 13.35
C MET A 1 21.40 16.16 14.09
N GLN A 2 20.32 16.63 13.46
CA GLN A 2 18.98 16.58 14.04
C GLN A 2 18.52 15.12 14.12
N ASN A 3 17.67 14.78 15.10
CA ASN A 3 17.16 13.42 15.27
C ASN A 3 15.97 13.14 14.35
N ILE A 4 15.83 11.90 13.89
CA ILE A 4 14.67 11.42 13.14
C ILE A 4 13.52 11.08 14.10
N GLY A 5 12.38 11.76 13.93
CA GLY A 5 11.10 11.36 14.52
C GLY A 5 10.45 10.27 13.67
N ILE A 6 10.14 9.11 14.26
CA ILE A 6 9.47 8.00 13.57
C ILE A 6 8.06 7.87 14.12
N ASP A 7 7.08 7.78 13.22
CA ASP A 7 5.64 7.63 13.56
C ASP A 7 5.12 8.72 14.51
N LEU A 8 5.73 9.91 14.44
CA LEU A 8 5.37 11.06 15.25
C LEU A 8 4.52 12.02 14.42
N ALA A 9 3.31 12.30 14.90
CA ALA A 9 2.34 13.15 14.20
C ALA A 9 2.06 14.49 14.90
N ASP A 10 2.83 14.83 15.94
CA ASP A 10 2.76 16.12 16.63
C ASP A 10 3.76 17.09 16.00
N PHE A 11 3.26 17.99 15.16
CA PHE A 11 4.06 18.99 14.46
C PHE A 11 4.75 19.93 15.46
N GLU A 12 4.03 20.36 16.50
CA GLU A 12 4.56 21.27 17.52
C GLU A 12 5.73 20.64 18.29
N TYR A 13 5.61 19.36 18.66
CA TYR A 13 6.69 18.62 19.29
C TYR A 13 7.90 18.49 18.36
N ILE A 14 7.70 18.15 17.09
CA ILE A 14 8.79 18.01 16.10
C ILE A 14 9.58 19.32 16.00
N ARG A 15 8.87 20.46 15.86
CA ARG A 15 9.49 21.77 15.74
C ARG A 15 10.21 22.19 17.01
N LYS A 16 9.58 22.05 18.19
CA LYS A 16 10.17 22.46 19.48
C LYS A 16 11.36 21.60 19.92
N ASN A 17 11.40 20.32 19.54
CA ASN A 17 12.50 19.41 19.87
C ASN A 17 13.57 19.34 18.77
N ASN A 18 13.51 20.23 17.76
CA ASN A 18 14.46 20.32 16.66
C ASN A 18 14.69 18.95 15.98
N LEU A 19 13.61 18.19 15.80
CA LEU A 19 13.62 16.94 15.03
C LEU A 19 13.57 17.26 13.54
N ILE A 20 14.00 16.32 12.70
CA ILE A 20 13.89 16.46 11.26
C ILE A 20 12.42 16.58 10.86
N TYR A 21 12.08 17.66 10.17
CA TYR A 21 10.81 17.89 9.52
C TYR A 21 11.07 18.19 8.04
N VAL A 22 10.63 17.30 7.16
CA VAL A 22 10.68 17.54 5.70
C VAL A 22 9.57 18.52 5.36
N ASP A 23 9.94 19.68 4.85
CA ASP A 23 9.01 20.78 4.64
C ASP A 23 8.05 20.52 3.47
N LYS A 24 6.77 20.32 3.79
CA LYS A 24 5.67 20.18 2.82
C LYS A 24 4.74 21.40 2.81
N THR A 25 5.17 22.51 3.41
CA THR A 25 4.30 23.68 3.62
C THR A 25 4.01 24.46 2.34
N GLU A 26 4.70 24.19 1.22
CA GLU A 26 4.28 24.67 -0.10
C GLU A 26 2.88 24.15 -0.51
N TYR A 27 2.58 22.89 -0.21
CA TYR A 27 1.27 22.30 -0.49
C TYR A 27 0.22 22.84 0.47
N LEU A 28 0.62 23.10 1.72
CA LEU A 28 -0.23 23.76 2.71
C LEU A 28 -0.62 25.14 2.22
N TYR A 29 0.32 25.94 1.72
CA TYR A 29 0.07 27.27 1.15
C TYR A 29 -1.01 27.22 0.04
N LYS A 30 -0.91 26.28 -0.90
CA LYS A 30 -1.92 26.08 -1.95
C LYS A 30 -3.29 25.73 -1.37
N ILE A 31 -3.34 24.80 -0.42
CA ILE A 31 -4.59 24.33 0.21
C ILE A 31 -5.29 25.44 1.00
N VAL A 32 -4.54 26.26 1.74
CA VAL A 32 -5.14 27.34 2.54
C VAL A 32 -5.60 28.51 1.68
N SER A 33 -4.87 28.82 0.59
CA SER A 33 -5.14 29.98 -0.28
C SER A 33 -6.29 29.77 -1.28
N GLU A 34 -6.68 28.52 -1.53
CA GLU A 34 -7.66 28.19 -2.58
C GLU A 34 -8.99 27.68 -1.98
N ASN A 35 -9.58 26.67 -2.61
CA ASN A 35 -10.91 26.10 -2.38
C ASN A 35 -11.18 25.67 -0.93
N LYS A 36 -12.45 25.40 -0.59
CA LYS A 36 -12.84 25.05 0.79
C LYS A 36 -12.74 23.57 1.14
N TYR A 37 -12.92 22.66 0.19
CA TYR A 37 -13.12 21.23 0.46
C TYR A 37 -12.04 20.38 -0.22
N TYR A 38 -11.24 19.69 0.59
CA TYR A 38 -10.15 18.84 0.11
C TYR A 38 -10.26 17.41 0.62
N PHE A 39 -9.87 16.49 -0.24
CA PHE A 39 -9.72 15.08 0.07
C PHE A 39 -8.34 14.59 -0.34
N LEU A 40 -7.69 13.85 0.56
CA LEU A 40 -6.41 13.20 0.29
C LEU A 40 -6.46 11.74 0.74
N SER A 41 -6.29 10.80 -0.20
CA SER A 41 -6.01 9.41 0.14
C SER A 41 -4.55 9.06 -0.14
N ARG A 42 -3.91 8.47 0.87
CA ARG A 42 -2.59 7.85 0.76
C ARG A 42 -2.54 6.60 1.63
N PRO A 43 -1.64 5.64 1.31
CA PRO A 43 -1.44 4.47 2.16
C PRO A 43 -1.10 4.85 3.61
N ARG A 44 -1.14 3.86 4.50
CA ARG A 44 -0.77 4.05 5.91
C ARG A 44 0.67 4.54 6.03
N ARG A 45 0.97 5.29 7.10
CA ARG A 45 2.33 5.77 7.42
C ARG A 45 2.99 6.64 6.32
N PHE A 46 2.19 7.37 5.53
CA PHE A 46 2.68 8.35 4.55
C PHE A 46 2.78 9.79 5.08
N GLY A 47 2.49 10.03 6.36
CA GLY A 47 2.53 11.36 6.97
C GLY A 47 1.19 12.12 6.97
N LYS A 48 0.07 11.44 6.68
CA LYS A 48 -1.28 12.05 6.63
C LYS A 48 -1.64 12.79 7.92
N THR A 49 -1.57 12.11 9.06
CA THR A 49 -1.88 12.68 10.38
C THR A 49 -0.96 13.84 10.74
N LEU A 50 0.34 13.76 10.41
CA LEU A 50 1.29 14.87 10.62
C LEU A 50 0.91 16.10 9.79
N PHE A 51 0.48 15.91 8.54
CA PHE A 51 0.02 17.01 7.71
C PHE A 51 -1.28 17.63 8.23
N VAL A 52 -2.23 16.81 8.70
CA VAL A 52 -3.46 17.27 9.37
C VAL A 52 -3.11 18.10 10.60
N ASP A 53 -2.17 17.64 11.42
CA ASP A 53 -1.69 18.37 12.59
C ASP A 53 -1.00 19.68 12.20
N THR A 54 -0.18 19.66 11.14
CA THR A 54 0.44 20.88 10.59
C THR A 54 -0.63 21.89 10.16
N LEU A 55 -1.68 21.45 9.47
CA LEU A 55 -2.81 22.29 9.05
C LEU A 55 -3.58 22.83 10.26
N GLU A 56 -3.79 22.01 11.29
CA GLU A 56 -4.38 22.43 12.56
C GLU A 56 -3.58 23.55 13.23
N LYS A 57 -2.25 23.40 13.35
CA LYS A 57 -1.39 24.42 13.96
C LYS A 57 -1.38 25.72 13.16
N PHE A 58 -1.47 25.64 11.83
CA PHE A 58 -1.61 26.81 10.96
C PHE A 58 -2.87 27.62 11.33
N TYR A 59 -4.05 26.98 11.34
CA TYR A 59 -5.31 27.65 11.66
C TYR A 59 -5.47 28.06 13.13
N GLN A 60 -4.67 27.48 14.04
CA GLN A 60 -4.54 27.95 15.42
C GLN A 60 -3.68 29.24 15.53
N GLY A 61 -3.12 29.74 14.42
CA GLY A 61 -2.28 30.94 14.35
C GLY A 61 -0.91 30.75 15.03
N LYS A 62 -0.38 29.53 15.06
CA LYS A 62 0.91 29.18 15.70
C LYS A 62 2.10 29.49 14.80
N LYS A 63 2.23 30.77 14.39
CA LYS A 63 3.22 31.23 13.39
C LYS A 63 4.66 30.87 13.74
N ASP A 64 5.01 30.88 15.03
CA ASP A 64 6.32 30.52 15.57
C ASP A 64 6.78 29.12 15.16
N LEU A 65 5.86 28.16 15.02
CA LEU A 65 6.20 26.79 14.63
C LEU A 65 6.65 26.68 13.16
N PHE A 66 6.28 27.64 12.33
CA PHE A 66 6.53 27.62 10.89
C PHE A 66 7.77 28.40 10.48
N GLU A 67 8.49 29.02 11.42
CA GLU A 67 9.72 29.74 11.13
C GLU A 67 10.73 28.86 10.37
N GLY A 68 11.26 29.40 9.27
CA GLY A 68 12.20 28.70 8.39
C GLY A 68 11.56 27.70 7.43
N LEU A 69 10.24 27.55 7.40
CA LEU A 69 9.51 26.76 6.41
C LEU A 69 9.01 27.63 5.25
N TYR A 70 8.76 27.02 4.09
CA TYR A 70 8.31 27.67 2.86
C TYR A 70 7.14 28.63 3.10
N ILE A 71 6.12 28.19 3.85
CA ILE A 71 4.91 28.99 4.09
C ILE A 71 5.16 30.25 4.92
N SER A 72 6.21 30.28 5.76
CA SER A 72 6.51 31.45 6.57
C SER A 72 6.96 32.67 5.77
N ASN A 73 7.42 32.43 4.53
CA ASN A 73 7.85 33.47 3.59
C ASN A 73 6.73 33.94 2.64
N GLN A 74 5.52 33.40 2.78
CA GLN A 74 4.38 33.76 1.93
C GLN A 74 3.56 34.87 2.56
N ASP A 75 2.90 35.67 1.71
CA ASP A 75 1.96 36.70 2.15
C ASP A 75 0.61 36.04 2.50
N LEU A 76 0.47 35.69 3.78
CA LEU A 76 -0.72 35.01 4.33
C LEU A 76 -1.17 35.68 5.62
N ASP A 77 -2.49 35.71 5.81
CA ASP A 77 -3.08 35.99 7.11
C ASP A 77 -2.94 34.76 8.02
N TRP A 78 -2.47 35.00 9.25
CA TRP A 78 -2.33 33.98 10.30
C TRP A 78 -3.50 34.07 11.29
N GLU A 79 -4.66 34.47 10.78
CA GLU A 79 -5.91 34.59 11.53
C GLU A 79 -6.25 33.26 12.21
N LYS A 80 -6.76 33.37 13.45
CA LYS A 80 -7.11 32.20 14.25
C LYS A 80 -8.53 31.76 13.94
N HIS A 81 -8.66 30.52 13.48
CA HIS A 81 -9.96 29.89 13.25
C HIS A 81 -10.26 28.84 14.32
N PRO A 82 -11.53 28.65 14.70
CA PRO A 82 -11.91 27.49 15.49
C PRO A 82 -11.72 26.21 14.67
N VAL A 83 -11.00 25.25 15.25
CA VAL A 83 -10.73 23.94 14.63
C VAL A 83 -11.55 22.86 15.32
N ILE A 84 -12.16 21.98 14.52
CA ILE A 84 -12.70 20.68 14.94
C ILE A 84 -11.92 19.62 14.20
N ARG A 85 -11.18 18.79 14.93
CA ARG A 85 -10.51 17.59 14.43
C ARG A 85 -11.25 16.33 14.86
N LEU A 86 -11.72 15.56 13.88
CA LEU A 86 -12.30 14.23 14.07
C LEU A 86 -11.26 13.20 13.62
N ASP A 87 -10.45 12.72 14.57
CA ASP A 87 -9.53 11.61 14.33
C ASP A 87 -10.24 10.28 14.61
N PHE A 88 -10.59 9.56 13.55
CA PHE A 88 -11.24 8.27 13.68
C PHE A 88 -10.32 7.19 14.25
N ASN A 89 -9.01 7.45 14.40
CA ASN A 89 -8.14 6.54 15.13
C ASN A 89 -8.49 6.42 16.59
N GLU A 90 -8.92 7.53 17.20
CA GLU A 90 -9.36 7.61 18.59
C GLU A 90 -10.80 7.11 18.79
N ILE A 91 -11.56 6.99 17.71
CA ILE A 91 -12.95 6.53 17.73
C ILE A 91 -12.98 5.01 17.69
N ILE A 92 -12.86 4.40 18.87
CA ILE A 92 -12.92 2.94 19.02
C ILE A 92 -14.38 2.49 18.88
N SER A 93 -14.73 1.92 17.73
CA SER A 93 -16.07 1.38 17.49
C SER A 93 -16.02 0.03 16.78
N GLN A 94 -16.80 -0.92 17.28
CA GLN A 94 -17.03 -2.22 16.65
C GLN A 94 -18.44 -2.31 16.05
N THR A 95 -19.36 -1.46 16.48
CA THR A 95 -20.74 -1.39 15.97
C THR A 95 -21.14 0.05 15.61
N THR A 96 -22.18 0.19 14.79
CA THR A 96 -22.73 1.52 14.43
C THR A 96 -23.26 2.29 15.63
N GLU A 97 -23.78 1.60 16.66
CA GLU A 97 -24.24 2.26 17.88
C GLU A 97 -23.08 2.80 18.71
N GLN A 98 -21.99 2.05 18.85
CA GLN A 98 -20.77 2.56 19.50
C GLN A 98 -20.19 3.76 18.74
N LEU A 99 -20.19 3.70 17.40
CA LEU A 99 -19.76 4.83 16.57
C LEU A 99 -20.60 6.10 16.85
N LYS A 100 -21.93 5.97 16.97
CA LYS A 100 -22.83 7.08 17.33
C LYS A 100 -22.52 7.63 18.71
N ILE A 101 -22.31 6.77 19.71
CA ILE A 101 -22.01 7.18 21.09
C ILE A 101 -20.71 7.97 21.15
N VAL A 102 -19.61 7.39 20.65
CA VAL A 102 -18.28 8.02 20.73
C VAL A 102 -18.23 9.33 19.93
N LEU A 103 -18.90 9.40 18.77
CA LEU A 103 -19.02 10.67 18.05
C LEU A 103 -19.84 11.69 18.84
N THR A 104 -20.91 11.27 19.52
CA THR A 104 -21.69 12.18 20.38
C THR A 104 -20.83 12.77 21.49
N GLU A 105 -20.04 11.93 22.16
CA GLU A 105 -19.11 12.35 23.23
C GLU A 105 -18.10 13.36 22.69
N LYS A 106 -17.43 13.06 21.56
CA LYS A 106 -16.48 13.99 20.93
C LYS A 106 -17.11 15.33 20.55
N LEU A 107 -18.35 15.35 20.06
CA LEU A 107 -19.06 16.61 19.76
C LEU A 107 -19.39 17.41 21.03
N ILE A 108 -19.69 16.72 22.14
CA ILE A 108 -19.91 17.35 23.44
C ILE A 108 -18.60 17.91 23.99
N ASP A 109 -17.47 17.22 23.84
CA ASP A 109 -16.16 17.71 24.26
C ASP A 109 -15.81 19.03 23.57
N TYR A 110 -16.00 19.12 22.25
CA TYR A 110 -15.85 20.39 21.53
C TYR A 110 -16.83 21.45 22.02
N ALA A 111 -18.11 21.10 22.25
CA ALA A 111 -19.07 22.05 22.80
C ALA A 111 -18.61 22.64 24.14
N ASN A 112 -18.11 21.79 25.03
CA ASN A 112 -17.56 22.18 26.33
C ASN A 112 -16.33 23.07 26.17
N GLN A 113 -15.39 22.73 25.27
CA GLN A 113 -14.20 23.54 24.97
C GLN A 113 -14.58 24.97 24.55
N TYR A 114 -15.64 25.11 23.74
CA TYR A 114 -16.14 26.41 23.31
C TYR A 114 -17.20 26.99 24.26
N ASN A 115 -17.46 26.39 25.42
CA ASN A 115 -18.49 26.80 26.38
C ASN A 115 -19.87 26.98 25.70
N LEU A 116 -20.35 25.92 25.07
CA LEU A 116 -21.61 25.84 24.32
C LEU A 116 -22.46 24.69 24.86
N GLU A 117 -23.75 24.92 24.95
CA GLU A 117 -24.72 23.85 25.19
C GLU A 117 -25.31 23.37 23.87
N LEU A 118 -25.43 22.05 23.69
CA LEU A 118 -26.05 21.44 22.52
C LEU A 118 -27.40 20.84 22.89
N THR A 119 -28.45 21.23 22.18
CA THR A 119 -29.83 20.81 22.46
C THR A 119 -30.28 19.61 21.62
N SER A 120 -29.67 19.43 20.45
CA SER A 120 -29.97 18.32 19.55
C SER A 120 -29.54 16.99 20.16
N THR A 121 -30.38 15.96 20.05
CA THR A 121 -30.09 14.60 20.54
C THR A 121 -29.49 13.69 19.46
N TYR A 122 -29.78 13.95 18.19
CA TYR A 122 -29.31 13.15 17.07
C TYR A 122 -27.95 13.63 16.54
N VAL A 123 -27.01 12.72 16.29
CA VAL A 123 -25.59 13.07 16.00
C VAL A 123 -25.44 14.01 14.80
N PRO A 124 -26.05 13.76 13.61
CA PRO A 124 -25.97 14.70 12.49
C PRO A 124 -26.50 16.11 12.80
N THR A 125 -27.61 16.24 13.53
CA THR A 125 -28.15 17.58 13.86
C THR A 125 -27.32 18.26 14.95
N LYS A 126 -26.78 17.49 15.91
CA LYS A 126 -25.84 17.95 16.93
C LYS A 126 -24.54 18.47 16.29
N PHE A 127 -24.01 17.78 15.28
CA PHE A 127 -22.86 18.22 14.49
C PHE A 127 -23.12 19.58 13.80
N ASN A 128 -24.30 19.71 13.18
CA ASN A 128 -24.70 20.97 12.53
C ASN A 128 -24.86 22.11 13.53
N GLU A 129 -25.47 21.83 14.68
CA GLU A 129 -25.67 22.79 15.77
C GLU A 129 -24.32 23.29 16.31
N LEU A 130 -23.37 22.37 16.54
CA LEU A 130 -22.03 22.67 17.02
C LEU A 130 -21.30 23.63 16.08
N ILE A 131 -21.17 23.30 14.79
CA ILE A 131 -20.47 24.13 13.81
C ILE A 131 -21.08 25.54 13.73
N LYS A 132 -22.42 25.62 13.64
CA LYS A 132 -23.12 26.92 13.59
C LYS A 132 -22.89 27.76 14.85
N LYS A 133 -22.95 27.13 16.04
CA LYS A 133 -22.77 27.84 17.31
C LYS A 133 -21.32 28.31 17.49
N ILE A 134 -20.33 27.47 17.16
CA ILE A 134 -18.91 27.85 17.21
C ILE A 134 -18.64 29.01 16.26
N SER A 135 -19.08 28.90 15.00
CA SER A 135 -18.85 29.96 14.01
C SER A 135 -19.49 31.29 14.43
N LYS A 136 -20.74 31.27 14.92
CA LYS A 136 -21.40 32.49 15.43
C LYS A 136 -20.73 33.08 16.67
N LYS A 137 -20.25 32.24 17.59
CA LYS A 137 -19.60 32.67 18.83
C LYS A 137 -18.23 33.29 18.57
N THR A 138 -17.45 32.66 17.70
CA THR A 138 -16.09 33.10 17.35
C THR A 138 -16.09 34.18 16.28
N LYS A 139 -17.17 34.32 15.50
CA LYS A 139 -17.29 35.16 14.30
C LYS A 139 -16.36 34.75 13.14
N HIS A 140 -15.84 33.52 13.17
CA HIS A 140 -14.97 32.97 12.13
C HIS A 140 -15.57 31.68 11.56
N GLY A 141 -15.17 31.32 10.34
CA GLY A 141 -15.48 30.01 9.77
C GLY A 141 -14.76 28.89 10.54
N VAL A 142 -15.44 27.75 10.71
CA VAL A 142 -14.86 26.56 11.36
C VAL A 142 -14.00 25.78 10.38
N VAL A 143 -12.82 25.39 10.83
CA VAL A 143 -11.94 24.46 10.12
C VAL A 143 -12.26 23.05 10.60
N LEU A 144 -12.77 22.22 9.69
CA LEU A 144 -13.09 20.81 9.95
C LEU A 144 -11.99 19.92 9.37
N LEU A 145 -11.29 19.21 10.25
CA LEU A 145 -10.26 18.25 9.91
C LEU A 145 -10.77 16.85 10.22
N VAL A 146 -10.72 15.95 9.26
CA VAL A 146 -11.18 14.57 9.40
C VAL A 146 -10.04 13.63 9.05
N ASP A 147 -9.53 12.91 10.05
CA ASP A 147 -8.46 11.94 9.85
C ASP A 147 -8.98 10.50 9.90
N GLU A 148 -8.42 9.66 9.03
CA GLU A 148 -8.80 8.25 8.81
C GLU A 148 -10.32 8.02 8.69
N TYR A 149 -11.00 8.84 7.86
CA TYR A 149 -12.47 8.86 7.72
C TYR A 149 -13.10 7.48 7.42
N ASP A 150 -12.33 6.59 6.79
CA ASP A 150 -12.73 5.26 6.36
C ASP A 150 -12.45 4.17 7.40
N LYS A 151 -11.78 4.48 8.52
CA LYS A 151 -11.47 3.51 9.58
C LYS A 151 -12.70 2.78 10.14
N PRO A 152 -13.85 3.45 10.42
CA PRO A 152 -15.07 2.76 10.89
C PRO A 152 -15.67 1.79 9.87
N ILE A 153 -15.23 1.84 8.62
CA ILE A 153 -15.69 0.98 7.54
C ILE A 153 -14.64 -0.11 7.30
N LEU A 154 -13.37 0.27 7.17
CA LEU A 154 -12.24 -0.64 6.93
C LEU A 154 -12.01 -1.65 8.06
N SER A 155 -12.26 -1.29 9.32
CA SER A 155 -12.09 -2.19 10.47
C SER A 155 -12.93 -3.47 10.38
N HIS A 156 -14.01 -3.46 9.60
CA HIS A 156 -14.94 -4.58 9.48
C HIS A 156 -14.60 -5.55 8.35
N PHE A 157 -13.60 -5.25 7.52
CA PHE A 157 -13.25 -6.08 6.37
C PHE A 157 -12.27 -7.23 6.69
N GLY A 158 -11.47 -7.18 7.75
CA GLY A 158 -10.32 -8.08 7.95
C GLY A 158 -10.40 -9.17 9.02
N VAL A 159 -11.57 -9.71 9.36
CA VAL A 159 -11.68 -10.75 10.40
C VAL A 159 -12.69 -11.83 10.00
N ILE A 160 -12.20 -13.06 9.78
CA ILE A 160 -12.99 -14.26 9.44
C ILE A 160 -13.93 -14.66 10.60
N GLU A 161 -15.06 -15.25 10.19
CA GLU A 161 -16.22 -15.80 10.93
C GLU A 161 -17.36 -14.81 11.23
N GLY A 162 -18.48 -14.97 10.49
CA GLY A 162 -19.71 -14.16 10.58
C GLY A 162 -19.92 -13.10 9.48
N SER A 163 -19.31 -13.29 8.30
CA SER A 163 -19.10 -12.34 7.19
C SER A 163 -20.28 -11.43 6.78
N ILE A 164 -21.53 -11.86 6.93
CA ILE A 164 -22.70 -11.03 6.60
C ILE A 164 -22.87 -9.86 7.58
N ASN A 165 -22.68 -10.09 8.89
CA ASN A 165 -22.94 -9.07 9.91
C ASN A 165 -21.90 -7.94 9.87
N LYS A 166 -20.65 -8.22 9.49
CA LYS A 166 -19.59 -7.20 9.41
C LYS A 166 -19.69 -6.33 8.16
N ILE A 167 -19.99 -6.91 6.99
CA ILE A 167 -20.30 -6.11 5.79
C ILE A 167 -21.54 -5.25 6.03
N ARG A 168 -22.57 -5.80 6.71
CA ARG A 168 -23.75 -5.02 7.11
C ARG A 168 -23.39 -3.86 8.03
N THR A 169 -22.47 -4.08 8.98
CA THR A 169 -21.99 -3.02 9.89
C THR A 169 -21.18 -1.96 9.13
N ALA A 170 -20.30 -2.36 8.22
CA ALA A 170 -19.55 -1.44 7.36
C ALA A 170 -20.50 -0.55 6.54
N ARG A 171 -21.55 -1.12 5.94
CA ARG A 171 -22.60 -0.38 5.23
C ARG A 171 -23.42 0.53 6.14
N ALA A 172 -23.75 0.07 7.34
CA ALA A 172 -24.48 0.87 8.32
C ALA A 172 -23.63 2.07 8.78
N ASN A 173 -22.33 1.87 9.01
CA ASN A 173 -21.38 2.94 9.33
C ASN A 173 -21.25 3.93 8.17
N GLN A 174 -21.09 3.43 6.94
CA GLN A 174 -21.05 4.25 5.73
C GLN A 174 -22.33 5.11 5.58
N THR A 175 -23.50 4.50 5.76
CA THR A 175 -24.80 5.19 5.70
C THR A 175 -24.92 6.24 6.79
N PHE A 176 -24.51 5.92 8.01
CA PHE A 176 -24.55 6.86 9.13
C PHE A 176 -23.60 8.05 8.92
N LEU A 177 -22.36 7.79 8.48
CA LEU A 177 -21.38 8.84 8.18
C LEU A 177 -21.86 9.75 7.04
N LYS A 178 -22.49 9.18 6.00
CA LYS A 178 -23.12 9.95 4.92
C LYS A 178 -24.10 11.01 5.47
N LEU A 179 -24.91 10.67 6.46
CA LEU A 179 -25.87 11.60 7.08
C LEU A 179 -25.18 12.78 7.77
N ILE A 180 -23.96 12.62 8.26
CA ILE A 180 -23.16 13.70 8.85
C ILE A 180 -22.59 14.58 7.73
N TYR A 181 -21.91 13.96 6.76
CA TYR A 181 -21.18 14.71 5.72
C TYR A 181 -22.10 15.36 4.68
N ASP A 182 -23.30 14.83 4.45
CA ASP A 182 -24.30 15.48 3.59
C ASP A 182 -24.70 16.88 4.09
N ASN A 183 -24.54 17.13 5.41
CA ASN A 183 -24.80 18.44 5.98
C ASN A 183 -23.67 19.45 5.76
N LEU A 184 -22.52 19.07 5.22
CA LEU A 184 -21.41 20.01 4.99
C LEU A 184 -21.75 21.09 3.95
N LYS A 185 -22.59 20.77 2.96
CA LYS A 185 -23.07 21.74 1.97
C LYS A 185 -23.93 22.85 2.58
N PRO A 186 -25.01 22.58 3.34
CA PRO A 186 -25.75 23.64 4.02
C PRO A 186 -24.98 24.33 5.15
N LEU A 187 -23.84 23.78 5.57
CA LEU A 187 -22.92 24.40 6.54
C LEU A 187 -21.84 25.28 5.90
N GLU A 188 -21.75 25.37 4.58
CA GLU A 188 -20.73 26.14 3.85
C GLU A 188 -20.52 27.59 4.37
N PRO A 189 -21.55 28.36 4.75
CA PRO A 189 -21.36 29.72 5.29
C PRO A 189 -20.67 29.76 6.67
N TYR A 190 -20.62 28.64 7.37
CA TYR A 190 -20.04 28.50 8.72
C TYR A 190 -18.69 27.78 8.70
N LEU A 191 -18.22 27.37 7.52
CA LEU A 191 -17.00 26.61 7.31
C LEU A 191 -15.96 27.47 6.60
N GLU A 192 -14.75 27.45 7.16
CA GLU A 192 -13.55 28.02 6.54
C GLU A 192 -12.91 27.01 5.60
N LYS A 193 -12.62 25.82 6.14
CA LYS A 193 -11.92 24.75 5.42
C LYS A 193 -12.43 23.40 5.89
N VAL A 194 -12.48 22.44 4.96
CA VAL A 194 -12.76 21.03 5.24
C VAL A 194 -11.65 20.20 4.60
N PHE A 195 -10.88 19.50 5.42
CA PHE A 195 -9.83 18.59 4.95
C PHE A 195 -10.11 17.18 5.45
N ILE A 196 -10.24 16.23 4.51
CA ILE A 196 -10.58 14.85 4.79
C ILE A 196 -9.46 13.95 4.29
N THR A 197 -8.99 13.03 5.13
CA THR A 197 -7.97 12.07 4.76
C THR A 197 -8.31 10.65 5.20
N GLY A 198 -7.78 9.67 4.49
CA GLY A 198 -7.95 8.24 4.76
C GLY A 198 -7.07 7.38 3.85
N VAL A 199 -7.26 6.07 3.89
CA VAL A 199 -6.49 5.13 3.06
C VAL A 199 -7.19 4.86 1.73
N THR A 200 -8.50 4.64 1.76
CA THR A 200 -9.29 4.15 0.65
C THR A 200 -10.35 5.15 0.20
N LYS A 201 -10.83 4.95 -1.02
CA LYS A 201 -11.87 5.77 -1.66
C LYS A 201 -13.22 5.06 -1.82
N PHE A 202 -13.33 3.77 -1.48
CA PHE A 202 -14.58 3.01 -1.63
C PHE A 202 -15.75 3.64 -0.85
N SER A 203 -15.44 4.29 0.27
CA SER A 203 -16.39 4.99 1.10
C SER A 203 -16.75 6.38 0.55
N LYS A 204 -15.93 6.95 -0.35
CA LYS A 204 -16.06 8.33 -0.83
C LYS A 204 -17.36 8.58 -1.60
N LEU A 205 -17.64 7.83 -2.67
CA LEU A 205 -18.80 8.08 -3.55
C LEU A 205 -20.14 8.01 -2.81
N SER A 206 -20.24 7.12 -1.82
CA SER A 206 -21.44 7.00 -0.99
C SER A 206 -21.52 8.07 0.08
N ILE A 207 -20.40 8.47 0.69
CA ILE A 207 -20.40 9.32 1.89
C ILE A 207 -20.41 10.80 1.54
N PHE A 208 -19.72 11.17 0.47
CA PHE A 208 -19.55 12.57 0.05
C PHE A 208 -20.31 12.88 -1.25
N SER A 209 -21.36 12.10 -1.55
CA SER A 209 -22.15 12.23 -2.80
C SER A 209 -22.75 13.63 -3.03
N THR A 210 -22.89 14.43 -1.97
CA THR A 210 -23.47 15.78 -2.00
C THR A 210 -22.41 16.88 -2.06
N LEU A 211 -21.13 16.54 -1.88
CA LEU A 211 -19.99 17.45 -1.94
C LEU A 211 -19.34 17.44 -3.34
N ASN A 212 -20.03 18.05 -4.30
CA ASN A 212 -19.58 18.07 -5.70
C ASN A 212 -18.31 18.93 -5.93
N ASN A 213 -17.90 19.73 -4.95
CA ASN A 213 -16.73 20.61 -4.98
C ASN A 213 -15.52 20.05 -4.20
N LEU A 214 -15.54 18.77 -3.83
CA LEU A 214 -14.46 18.12 -3.09
C LEU A 214 -13.25 17.84 -4.00
N ILE A 215 -12.16 18.58 -3.81
CA ILE A 215 -10.93 18.45 -4.60
C ILE A 215 -10.13 17.21 -4.17
N GLU A 216 -9.86 16.33 -5.13
CA GLU A 216 -9.04 15.12 -4.94
C GLU A 216 -7.56 15.44 -5.17
N LEU A 217 -6.84 15.67 -4.07
CA LEU A 217 -5.41 15.99 -4.12
C LEU A 217 -4.58 14.82 -4.66
N ASP A 218 -5.03 13.59 -4.45
CA ASP A 218 -4.30 12.41 -4.91
C ASP A 218 -4.41 12.15 -6.42
N GLN A 219 -5.29 12.86 -7.13
CA GLN A 219 -5.39 12.82 -8.60
C GLN A 219 -4.80 14.06 -9.27
N ASN A 220 -4.32 15.03 -8.49
CA ASN A 220 -3.73 16.25 -9.02
C ASN A 220 -2.20 16.13 -9.02
N GLU A 221 -1.60 16.22 -10.21
CA GLU A 221 -0.15 16.19 -10.42
C GLU A 221 0.61 17.26 -9.62
N GLU A 222 -0.02 18.41 -9.37
CA GLU A 222 0.55 19.49 -8.57
C GLU A 222 0.75 19.12 -7.09
N PHE A 223 0.08 18.05 -6.64
CA PHE A 223 0.15 17.51 -5.29
C PHE A 223 0.73 16.09 -5.27
N ALA A 224 1.40 15.65 -6.35
CA ALA A 224 2.00 14.32 -6.44
C ALA A 224 2.92 14.00 -5.24
N GLU A 225 3.69 15.01 -4.81
CA GLU A 225 4.73 14.92 -3.78
C GLU A 225 4.30 15.48 -2.41
N ILE A 226 3.00 15.79 -2.22
CA ILE A 226 2.46 16.29 -0.94
C ILE A 226 2.78 15.38 0.25
N MET A 227 2.91 14.08 -0.01
CA MET A 227 3.19 13.03 0.97
C MET A 227 4.31 12.13 0.47
N GLY A 228 5.07 11.57 1.40
CA GLY A 228 6.32 10.87 1.08
C GLY A 228 7.49 11.82 0.86
N TYR A 229 8.68 11.25 0.72
CA TYR A 229 9.90 12.02 0.50
C TYR A 229 10.41 11.84 -0.92
N THR A 230 10.92 12.90 -1.54
CA THR A 230 11.61 12.84 -2.83
C THR A 230 13.09 12.54 -2.64
N GLU A 231 13.82 12.27 -3.73
CA GLU A 231 15.28 12.14 -3.62
C GLU A 231 15.95 13.45 -3.16
N LYS A 232 15.47 14.58 -3.67
CA LYS A 232 15.98 15.89 -3.28
C LYS A 232 15.82 16.14 -1.78
N GLU A 233 14.69 15.74 -1.21
CA GLU A 233 14.44 15.87 0.23
C GLU A 233 15.31 14.90 1.05
N LEU A 234 15.61 13.71 0.54
CA LEU A 234 16.57 12.82 1.19
C LEU A 234 17.98 13.43 1.25
N ASP A 235 18.43 14.05 0.15
CA ASP A 235 19.70 14.76 0.11
C ASP A 235 19.74 15.93 1.10
N GLU A 236 18.67 16.72 1.15
CA GLU A 236 18.60 17.91 1.97
C GLU A 236 18.54 17.58 3.48
N TYR A 237 17.65 16.67 3.87
CA TYR A 237 17.34 16.45 5.29
C TYR A 237 18.09 15.26 5.91
N PHE A 238 18.57 14.31 5.11
CA PHE A 238 19.04 13.01 5.61
C PHE A 238 20.48 12.65 5.22
N SER A 239 21.20 13.48 4.47
CA SER A 239 22.59 13.22 4.03
C SER A 239 23.53 12.65 5.12
N PRO A 240 23.56 13.17 6.37
CA PRO A 240 24.44 12.62 7.41
C PRO A 240 24.13 11.17 7.79
N TYR A 241 22.88 10.72 7.66
CA TYR A 241 22.48 9.36 8.02
C TYR A 241 22.94 8.30 7.02
N PHE A 242 23.08 8.67 5.74
CA PHE A 242 23.53 7.74 4.70
C PHE A 242 24.99 7.31 4.90
N SER A 243 25.84 8.16 5.48
CA SER A 243 27.22 7.78 5.80
C SER A 243 27.26 6.65 6.83
N LYS A 244 26.45 6.75 7.88
CA LYS A 244 26.33 5.72 8.92
C LYS A 244 25.73 4.41 8.37
N LEU A 245 24.72 4.52 7.52
CA LEU A 245 24.10 3.35 6.88
C LEU A 245 25.10 2.63 5.97
N ALA A 246 25.87 3.38 5.16
CA ALA A 246 26.88 2.83 4.26
C ALA A 246 27.99 2.10 5.02
N GLU A 247 28.54 2.72 6.07
CA GLU A 247 29.58 2.14 6.93
C GLU A 247 29.12 0.82 7.56
N LYS A 248 27.94 0.80 8.19
CA LYS A 248 27.42 -0.40 8.86
C LYS A 248 27.15 -1.56 7.90
N ASN A 249 26.89 -1.28 6.63
CA ASN A 249 26.59 -2.29 5.61
C ASN A 249 27.77 -2.60 4.69
N ASN A 250 28.97 -2.06 4.95
CA ASN A 250 30.16 -2.20 4.11
C ASN A 250 29.91 -1.81 2.64
N LEU A 251 29.22 -0.70 2.42
CA LEU A 251 28.90 -0.15 1.10
C LEU A 251 29.59 1.19 0.91
N THR A 252 29.90 1.55 -0.33
CA THR A 252 30.16 2.95 -0.67
C THR A 252 28.87 3.76 -0.57
N ILE A 253 28.96 5.09 -0.42
CA ILE A 253 27.77 5.97 -0.38
C ILE A 253 26.90 5.79 -1.65
N PRO A 254 27.46 5.77 -2.89
CA PRO A 254 26.66 5.52 -4.10
C PRO A 254 25.93 4.17 -4.10
N GLU A 255 26.59 3.08 -3.69
CA GLU A 255 25.97 1.76 -3.59
C GLU A 255 24.87 1.74 -2.53
N CYS A 256 25.12 2.37 -1.38
CA CYS A 256 24.13 2.52 -0.31
C CYS A 256 22.88 3.28 -0.81
N ARG A 257 23.06 4.38 -1.54
CA ARG A 257 21.95 5.16 -2.11
C ARG A 257 21.18 4.36 -3.16
N ASN A 258 21.88 3.64 -4.03
CA ASN A 258 21.23 2.78 -5.02
C ASN A 258 20.40 1.67 -4.36
N LYS A 259 20.98 0.97 -3.37
CA LYS A 259 20.27 -0.06 -2.60
C LYS A 259 19.07 0.52 -1.84
N PHE A 260 19.21 1.70 -1.24
CA PHE A 260 18.13 2.40 -0.55
C PHE A 260 16.99 2.78 -1.50
N LYS A 261 17.32 3.26 -2.70
CA LYS A 261 16.34 3.57 -3.74
C LYS A 261 15.57 2.32 -4.19
N GLN A 262 16.27 1.21 -4.45
CA GLN A 262 15.63 -0.06 -4.82
C GLN A 262 14.72 -0.60 -3.69
N MET A 263 15.15 -0.44 -2.44
CA MET A 263 14.41 -0.96 -1.29
C MET A 263 13.17 -0.11 -0.97
N TYR A 264 13.25 1.22 -1.05
CA TYR A 264 12.27 2.12 -0.43
C TYR A 264 11.62 3.14 -1.38
N ASN A 265 12.16 3.38 -2.57
CA ASN A 265 11.58 4.32 -3.54
C ASN A 265 10.67 3.63 -4.54
N GLY A 266 9.61 4.29 -4.97
CA GLY A 266 8.89 3.89 -6.18
C GLY A 266 7.41 4.20 -6.17
N PHE A 267 6.88 4.70 -5.05
CA PHE A 267 5.47 5.06 -4.95
C PHE A 267 5.16 6.27 -5.84
N ARG A 268 4.29 6.05 -6.82
CA ARG A 268 3.72 7.05 -7.74
C ARG A 268 2.21 6.96 -7.71
N PHE A 269 1.57 8.09 -7.41
CA PHE A 269 0.11 8.16 -7.21
C PHE A 269 -0.62 8.89 -8.36
N THR A 270 0.11 9.64 -9.17
CA THR A 270 -0.43 10.51 -10.23
C THR A 270 0.21 10.24 -11.59
N GLU A 271 -0.30 10.89 -12.63
CA GLU A 271 0.26 10.84 -13.98
C GLU A 271 1.61 11.56 -14.12
N LYS A 272 1.94 12.50 -13.23
CA LYS A 272 3.31 13.02 -13.09
C LYS A 272 4.28 11.87 -12.80
N ASP A 273 5.39 11.79 -13.53
CA ASP A 273 6.47 10.83 -13.23
C ASP A 273 7.29 11.28 -12.02
N SER A 274 6.64 11.30 -10.86
CA SER A 274 7.26 11.57 -9.57
C SER A 274 7.08 10.38 -8.66
N ARG A 275 8.20 9.92 -8.11
CA ARG A 275 8.26 8.77 -7.21
C ARG A 275 8.75 9.25 -5.86
N VAL A 276 8.07 8.81 -4.82
CA VAL A 276 8.38 9.15 -3.44
C VAL A 276 8.71 7.90 -2.63
N TYR A 277 9.50 8.11 -1.59
CA TYR A 277 9.81 7.16 -0.54
C TYR A 277 8.73 7.21 0.54
N ASN A 278 8.45 6.07 1.17
CA ASN A 278 7.61 6.04 2.36
C ASN A 278 8.37 6.65 3.57
N PRO A 279 7.82 7.66 4.28
CA PRO A 279 8.50 8.31 5.42
C PRO A 279 8.86 7.37 6.56
N PHE A 280 8.01 6.37 6.84
CA PHE A 280 8.24 5.42 7.92
C PHE A 280 9.39 4.47 7.59
N SER A 281 9.45 3.92 6.36
CA SER A 281 10.58 3.09 5.93
C SER A 281 11.89 3.88 5.97
N VAL A 282 11.88 5.11 5.44
CA VAL A 282 13.06 6.00 5.45
C VAL A 282 13.53 6.24 6.88
N GLY A 283 12.62 6.63 7.77
CA GLY A 283 12.96 6.95 9.15
C GLY A 283 13.57 5.77 9.90
N ASN A 284 13.00 4.57 9.75
CA ASN A 284 13.53 3.37 10.41
C ASN A 284 14.87 2.93 9.82
N ALA A 285 14.98 2.81 8.50
CA ALA A 285 16.20 2.37 7.84
C ALA A 285 17.41 3.25 8.19
N LEU A 286 17.21 4.58 8.19
CA LEU A 286 18.27 5.53 8.51
C LEU A 286 18.58 5.58 10.01
N LYS A 287 17.59 5.50 10.88
CA LYS A 287 17.80 5.53 12.34
C LYS A 287 18.53 4.26 12.82
N ASN A 288 18.07 3.10 12.35
CA ASN A 288 18.60 1.79 12.73
C ASN A 288 19.86 1.42 11.92
N ALA A 289 20.10 2.09 10.79
CA ALA A 289 21.22 1.90 9.88
C ALA A 289 21.26 0.47 9.30
N ASP A 290 20.13 -0.02 8.81
CA ASP A 290 19.93 -1.33 8.20
C ASP A 290 18.79 -1.28 7.17
N PHE A 291 18.69 -2.35 6.38
CA PHE A 291 17.67 -2.53 5.37
C PHE A 291 16.73 -3.63 5.80
N ASP A 292 15.48 -3.29 6.03
CA ASP A 292 14.41 -4.22 6.39
C ASP A 292 13.04 -3.76 5.85
N ASN A 293 12.03 -4.60 6.00
CA ASN A 293 10.66 -4.42 5.51
C ASN A 293 9.77 -3.61 6.46
N TYR A 294 10.27 -2.47 6.97
CA TYR A 294 9.64 -1.66 8.01
C TYR A 294 8.16 -1.27 7.76
N TRP A 295 7.84 -0.72 6.59
CA TRP A 295 6.46 -0.35 6.25
C TRP A 295 5.57 -1.57 6.11
N PHE A 296 6.07 -2.67 5.53
CA PHE A 296 5.26 -3.87 5.41
C PHE A 296 4.94 -4.48 6.78
N GLU A 297 5.94 -4.60 7.65
CA GLU A 297 5.77 -5.16 9.01
C GLU A 297 4.90 -4.29 9.93
N SER A 298 4.68 -3.03 9.56
CA SER A 298 3.79 -2.12 10.30
C SER A 298 2.33 -2.54 10.34
N GLY A 299 1.90 -3.35 9.37
CA GLY A 299 0.48 -3.66 9.21
C GLY A 299 0.26 -4.76 8.19
N THR A 300 -0.03 -5.96 8.68
CA THR A 300 -0.34 -7.11 7.83
C THR A 300 -1.65 -6.91 7.06
N PRO A 301 -1.66 -7.07 5.72
CA PRO A 301 -2.85 -6.89 4.88
C PRO A 301 -3.83 -8.09 4.94
N THR A 302 -4.21 -8.53 6.14
CA THR A 302 -5.02 -9.76 6.32
C THR A 302 -6.29 -9.77 5.46
N PHE A 303 -7.04 -8.66 5.48
CA PHE A 303 -8.24 -8.50 4.64
C PHE A 303 -7.95 -8.69 3.14
N LEU A 304 -6.91 -8.04 2.64
CA LEU A 304 -6.53 -8.05 1.23
C LEU A 304 -6.17 -9.46 0.78
N VAL A 305 -5.41 -10.18 1.61
CA VAL A 305 -5.01 -11.56 1.36
C VAL A 305 -6.22 -12.50 1.35
N GLU A 306 -7.17 -12.30 2.27
CA GLU A 306 -8.43 -13.04 2.27
C GLU A 306 -9.28 -12.73 1.06
N LEU A 307 -9.37 -11.47 0.63
CA LEU A 307 -10.09 -11.07 -0.55
C LEU A 307 -9.50 -11.71 -1.82
N ILE A 308 -8.17 -11.71 -1.94
CA ILE A 308 -7.42 -12.37 -3.02
C ILE A 308 -7.75 -13.86 -3.05
N LYS A 309 -7.72 -14.55 -1.90
CA LYS A 309 -8.09 -15.96 -1.79
C LYS A 309 -9.54 -16.21 -2.20
N ASN A 310 -10.48 -15.43 -1.67
CA ASN A 310 -11.91 -15.63 -1.90
C ASN A 310 -12.32 -15.35 -3.35
N LYS A 311 -11.68 -14.37 -4.00
CA LYS A 311 -11.94 -14.05 -5.42
C LYS A 311 -11.08 -14.86 -6.38
N ASN A 312 -10.15 -15.66 -5.88
CA ASN A 312 -9.22 -16.46 -6.68
C ASN A 312 -8.48 -15.61 -7.71
N PHE A 313 -7.92 -14.51 -7.23
CA PHE A 313 -7.20 -13.57 -8.05
C PHE A 313 -5.89 -14.18 -8.53
N ASP A 314 -5.59 -14.00 -9.81
CA ASP A 314 -4.35 -14.48 -10.43
C ASP A 314 -3.16 -13.63 -9.96
N LEU A 315 -2.19 -14.27 -9.30
CA LEU A 315 -1.04 -13.60 -8.72
C LEU A 315 0.18 -13.57 -9.64
N SER A 316 0.14 -14.30 -10.75
CA SER A 316 1.26 -14.41 -11.70
C SER A 316 1.64 -13.07 -12.34
N ASN A 317 0.67 -12.17 -12.52
CA ASN A 317 0.86 -10.91 -13.26
C ASN A 317 0.81 -9.65 -12.39
N LEU A 318 1.13 -9.73 -11.08
CA LEU A 318 1.08 -8.54 -10.20
C LEU A 318 2.09 -7.43 -10.56
N GLU A 319 3.15 -7.76 -11.29
CA GLU A 319 4.20 -6.81 -11.67
C GLU A 319 3.88 -5.98 -12.93
N ASN A 320 2.93 -6.42 -13.75
CA ASN A 320 2.62 -5.80 -15.05
C ASN A 320 1.11 -5.82 -15.33
N ILE A 321 0.34 -5.22 -14.42
CA ILE A 321 -1.10 -5.11 -14.54
C ILE A 321 -1.45 -3.91 -15.40
N GLU A 322 -2.09 -4.15 -16.55
CA GLU A 322 -2.68 -3.09 -17.36
C GLU A 322 -4.12 -2.84 -16.90
N VAL A 323 -4.44 -1.58 -16.59
CA VAL A 323 -5.76 -1.19 -16.10
C VAL A 323 -6.15 0.18 -16.63
N GLY A 324 -7.42 0.35 -17.00
CA GLY A 324 -7.93 1.67 -17.39
C GLY A 324 -7.93 2.64 -16.20
N LYS A 325 -7.60 3.92 -16.45
CA LYS A 325 -7.60 5.00 -15.45
C LYS A 325 -8.88 5.04 -14.59
N ASN A 326 -10.04 4.78 -15.20
CA ASN A 326 -11.33 4.80 -14.49
C ASN A 326 -11.59 3.54 -13.66
N GLU A 327 -10.94 2.42 -13.93
CA GLU A 327 -11.12 1.17 -13.17
C GLU A 327 -10.43 1.24 -11.81
N ILE A 328 -9.29 1.93 -11.70
CA ILE A 328 -8.68 2.27 -10.40
C ILE A 328 -9.62 3.15 -9.56
N LYS A 329 -10.51 3.89 -10.23
CA LYS A 329 -11.55 4.71 -9.62
C LYS A 329 -12.87 3.96 -9.44
N ALA A 330 -13.00 2.68 -9.79
CA ALA A 330 -14.27 1.98 -9.66
C ALA A 330 -14.52 1.59 -8.19
N TYR A 331 -15.52 2.22 -7.58
CA TYR A 331 -15.81 2.13 -6.14
C TYR A 331 -17.12 1.37 -5.90
N ASN A 332 -17.06 0.11 -5.47
CA ASN A 332 -18.25 -0.59 -4.97
C ASN A 332 -17.90 -1.46 -3.75
N ILE A 333 -18.51 -1.15 -2.61
CA ILE A 333 -18.32 -1.91 -1.36
C ILE A 333 -18.93 -3.32 -1.45
N GLU A 334 -19.89 -3.54 -2.35
CA GLU A 334 -20.51 -4.85 -2.63
C GLU A 334 -19.67 -5.70 -3.57
N ASN A 335 -18.88 -5.06 -4.44
CA ASN A 335 -17.97 -5.75 -5.36
C ASN A 335 -16.61 -5.03 -5.39
N LEU A 336 -15.82 -5.24 -4.35
CA LEU A 336 -14.50 -4.62 -4.21
C LEU A 336 -13.54 -5.13 -5.28
N GLY A 337 -13.09 -4.25 -6.17
CA GLY A 337 -11.99 -4.57 -7.09
C GLY A 337 -10.69 -4.79 -6.33
N ILE A 338 -9.96 -5.87 -6.64
CA ILE A 338 -8.68 -6.16 -5.99
C ILE A 338 -7.61 -5.17 -6.45
N ILE A 339 -7.51 -4.89 -7.75
CA ILE A 339 -6.53 -3.96 -8.31
C ILE A 339 -6.65 -2.54 -7.71
N PRO A 340 -7.84 -1.90 -7.67
CA PRO A 340 -8.00 -0.60 -7.03
C PRO A 340 -7.62 -0.61 -5.55
N LEU A 341 -7.93 -1.70 -4.83
CA LEU A 341 -7.61 -1.81 -3.41
C LEU A 341 -6.10 -1.95 -3.18
N LEU A 342 -5.42 -2.81 -3.95
CA LEU A 342 -3.97 -2.95 -3.90
C LEU A 342 -3.26 -1.63 -4.21
N PHE A 343 -3.76 -0.86 -5.19
CA PHE A 343 -3.24 0.47 -5.48
C PHE A 343 -3.44 1.47 -4.33
N GLN A 344 -4.67 1.63 -3.84
CA GLN A 344 -5.01 2.59 -2.78
C GLN A 344 -4.29 2.30 -1.45
N THR A 345 -4.04 1.01 -1.18
CA THR A 345 -3.33 0.58 0.04
C THR A 345 -1.81 0.53 -0.13
N GLY A 346 -1.28 0.85 -1.31
CA GLY A 346 0.16 0.99 -1.56
C GLY A 346 0.90 -0.29 -1.95
N TYR A 347 0.20 -1.41 -2.17
CA TYR A 347 0.83 -2.64 -2.65
C TYR A 347 1.15 -2.60 -4.15
N LEU A 348 0.36 -1.83 -4.91
CA LEU A 348 0.65 -1.52 -6.30
C LEU A 348 0.79 -0.02 -6.51
N THR A 349 1.54 0.36 -7.52
CA THR A 349 1.78 1.75 -7.88
C THR A 349 1.88 1.92 -9.40
N ILE A 350 1.77 3.15 -9.88
CA ILE A 350 1.90 3.44 -11.32
C ILE A 350 3.37 3.27 -11.72
N LYS A 351 3.65 2.34 -12.64
CA LYS A 351 4.96 2.15 -13.26
C LYS A 351 5.09 3.04 -14.49
N THR A 352 4.11 2.97 -15.38
CA THR A 352 4.02 3.81 -16.58
C THR A 352 2.56 4.19 -16.84
N VAL A 353 2.39 5.25 -17.64
CA VAL A 353 1.09 5.73 -18.12
C VAL A 353 1.17 5.74 -19.64
N GLU A 354 0.25 5.02 -20.29
CA GLU A 354 0.17 4.88 -21.74
C GLU A 354 -1.10 5.60 -22.24
N ASP A 355 -0.91 6.46 -23.25
CA ASP A 355 -1.96 7.26 -23.90
C ASP A 355 -2.90 8.03 -22.95
N GLN A 356 -2.42 8.36 -21.74
CA GLN A 356 -3.20 9.00 -20.66
C GLN A 356 -4.48 8.25 -20.23
N MET A 357 -4.66 7.00 -20.69
CA MET A 357 -5.84 6.20 -20.46
C MET A 357 -5.54 4.87 -19.76
N ILE A 358 -4.36 4.30 -20.00
CA ILE A 358 -3.96 2.99 -19.49
C ILE A 358 -2.83 3.19 -18.49
N TYR A 359 -2.96 2.60 -17.31
CA TYR A 359 -1.90 2.54 -16.31
C TYR A 359 -1.32 1.14 -16.27
N LYS A 360 0.01 1.05 -16.30
CA LYS A 360 0.73 -0.17 -15.93
C LYS A 360 1.07 -0.10 -14.46
N LEU A 361 0.58 -1.06 -13.69
CA LEU A 361 0.82 -1.16 -12.26
C LEU A 361 1.77 -2.30 -11.93
N GLY A 362 2.55 -2.09 -10.89
CA GLY A 362 3.42 -3.10 -10.28
C GLY A 362 3.78 -2.72 -8.85
N TYR A 363 4.59 -3.54 -8.18
CA TYR A 363 5.09 -3.22 -6.84
C TYR A 363 5.90 -1.94 -6.82
N PRO A 364 5.78 -1.06 -5.81
CA PRO A 364 6.58 0.16 -5.77
C PRO A 364 8.08 -0.12 -5.67
N ASN A 365 8.47 -1.06 -4.80
CA ASN A 365 9.85 -1.34 -4.43
C ASN A 365 9.99 -2.76 -3.85
N ASN A 366 11.24 -3.15 -3.56
CA ASN A 366 11.57 -4.48 -3.05
C ASN A 366 10.99 -4.75 -1.65
N GLU A 367 10.84 -3.73 -0.81
CA GLU A 367 10.22 -3.87 0.51
C GLU A 367 8.78 -4.40 0.39
N VAL A 368 7.98 -3.75 -0.46
CA VAL A 368 6.57 -4.10 -0.63
C VAL A 368 6.42 -5.43 -1.36
N GLU A 369 7.21 -5.65 -2.41
CA GLU A 369 7.20 -6.90 -3.17
C GLU A 369 7.53 -8.10 -2.28
N SER A 370 8.68 -8.07 -1.60
CA SER A 370 9.15 -9.19 -0.78
C SER A 370 8.22 -9.45 0.41
N GLY A 371 7.80 -8.39 1.10
CA GLY A 371 6.87 -8.49 2.23
C GLY A 371 5.53 -9.08 1.82
N PHE A 372 4.94 -8.55 0.74
CA PHE A 372 3.62 -8.98 0.28
C PHE A 372 3.63 -10.40 -0.28
N ASN A 373 4.61 -10.73 -1.14
CA ASN A 373 4.78 -12.10 -1.66
C ASN A 373 5.00 -13.11 -0.52
N LEU A 374 5.79 -12.75 0.51
CA LEU A 374 6.02 -13.64 1.66
C LEU A 374 4.74 -13.85 2.46
N ASN A 375 3.94 -12.80 2.62
CA ASN A 375 2.68 -12.89 3.34
C ASN A 375 1.63 -13.70 2.57
N LEU A 376 1.53 -13.51 1.26
CA LEU A 376 0.72 -14.35 0.38
C LEU A 376 1.20 -15.80 0.48
N ALA A 377 2.48 -16.08 0.26
CA ALA A 377 3.05 -17.42 0.33
C ALA A 377 2.76 -18.10 1.67
N LYS A 378 2.98 -17.43 2.81
CA LYS A 378 2.60 -17.93 4.14
C LYS A 378 1.10 -18.22 4.23
N SER A 379 0.28 -17.30 3.78
CA SER A 379 -1.17 -17.42 3.88
C SER A 379 -1.71 -18.56 3.00
N PHE A 380 -1.27 -18.68 1.75
CA PHE A 380 -1.63 -19.79 0.87
C PHE A 380 -1.07 -21.12 1.41
N SER A 381 0.15 -21.15 1.95
CA SER A 381 0.77 -22.38 2.47
C SER A 381 0.41 -22.79 3.90
N GLN A 382 -0.54 -22.13 4.55
CA GLN A 382 -0.84 -22.37 5.97
C GLN A 382 0.42 -22.29 6.86
N ASN A 383 1.27 -21.28 6.60
CA ASN A 383 2.54 -21.00 7.25
C ASN A 383 3.65 -22.04 7.05
N LYS A 384 3.54 -22.94 6.05
CA LYS A 384 4.63 -23.87 5.71
C LYS A 384 5.77 -23.20 4.96
N ILE A 385 5.48 -22.19 4.13
CA ILE A 385 6.51 -21.34 3.51
C ILE A 385 6.97 -20.31 4.54
N THR A 386 8.22 -20.43 4.97
CA THR A 386 8.86 -19.54 5.95
C THR A 386 10.22 -19.07 5.42
N VAL A 387 10.78 -18.02 6.03
CA VAL A 387 12.09 -17.48 5.63
C VAL A 387 13.19 -18.57 5.63
N PRO A 388 13.29 -19.46 6.64
CA PRO A 388 14.26 -20.56 6.61
C PRO A 388 14.04 -21.56 5.46
N VAL A 389 12.79 -21.81 5.06
CA VAL A 389 12.47 -22.69 3.92
C VAL A 389 12.91 -22.03 2.61
N ILE A 390 12.60 -20.74 2.43
CA ILE A 390 13.01 -19.95 1.26
C ILE A 390 14.54 -19.95 1.12
N HIS A 391 15.26 -19.66 2.21
CA HIS A 391 16.73 -19.68 2.21
C HIS A 391 17.30 -21.04 1.85
N ARG A 392 16.66 -22.12 2.31
CA ARG A 392 17.07 -23.50 1.99
C ARG A 392 16.86 -23.82 0.52
N LEU A 393 15.65 -23.56 -0.01
CA LEU A 393 15.32 -23.73 -1.43
C LEU A 393 16.31 -22.97 -2.33
N LYS A 394 16.67 -21.74 -1.94
CA LYS A 394 17.64 -20.92 -2.65
C LYS A 394 19.02 -21.58 -2.72
N LYS A 395 19.54 -22.05 -1.58
CA LYS A 395 20.82 -22.76 -1.52
C LYS A 395 20.85 -24.01 -2.40
N LEU A 396 19.72 -24.73 -2.48
CA LEU A 396 19.61 -25.92 -3.31
C LEU A 396 19.74 -25.58 -4.80
N LEU A 397 19.08 -24.51 -5.27
CA LEU A 397 19.25 -24.04 -6.64
C LEU A 397 20.67 -23.53 -6.93
N ILE A 398 21.26 -22.73 -6.04
CA ILE A 398 22.64 -22.24 -6.23
C ILE A 398 23.64 -23.40 -6.33
N ASN A 399 23.46 -24.43 -5.52
CA ASN A 399 24.33 -25.61 -5.50
C ASN A 399 23.92 -26.71 -6.51
N LYS A 400 22.96 -26.43 -7.42
CA LYS A 400 22.44 -27.37 -8.43
C LYS A 400 21.89 -28.69 -7.83
N ASN A 401 21.45 -28.69 -6.57
CA ASN A 401 20.82 -29.83 -5.92
C ASN A 401 19.31 -29.84 -6.21
N LEU A 402 18.96 -30.18 -7.45
CA LEU A 402 17.59 -30.10 -7.96
C LEU A 402 16.67 -31.18 -7.38
N GLU A 403 17.19 -32.37 -7.10
CA GLU A 403 16.41 -33.46 -6.49
C GLU A 403 15.85 -33.04 -5.12
N GLU A 404 16.70 -32.52 -4.24
CA GLU A 404 16.26 -32.07 -2.91
C GLU A 404 15.39 -30.80 -3.01
N PHE A 405 15.67 -29.89 -3.96
CA PHE A 405 14.82 -28.73 -4.21
C PHE A 405 13.38 -29.17 -4.55
N ILE A 406 13.25 -30.13 -5.44
CA ILE A 406 11.98 -30.72 -5.86
C ILE A 406 11.25 -31.38 -4.69
N GLU A 407 11.94 -32.14 -3.85
CA GLU A 407 11.32 -32.78 -2.69
C GLU A 407 10.76 -31.75 -1.71
N GLN A 408 11.49 -30.65 -1.49
CA GLN A 408 10.99 -29.57 -0.64
C GLN A 408 9.81 -28.83 -1.26
N ILE A 409 9.82 -28.58 -2.58
CA ILE A 409 8.66 -28.03 -3.28
C ILE A 409 7.45 -28.97 -3.16
N LYS A 410 7.63 -30.30 -3.35
CA LYS A 410 6.57 -31.29 -3.12
C LYS A 410 6.02 -31.24 -1.69
N SER A 411 6.87 -31.01 -0.69
CA SER A 411 6.46 -30.85 0.72
C SER A 411 5.65 -29.56 0.94
N VAL A 412 6.06 -28.46 0.29
CA VAL A 412 5.29 -27.20 0.25
C VAL A 412 3.91 -27.45 -0.34
N PHE A 413 3.83 -28.09 -1.51
CA PHE A 413 2.56 -28.37 -2.19
C PHE A 413 1.67 -29.36 -1.42
N ALA A 414 2.23 -30.40 -0.80
CA ALA A 414 1.51 -31.31 0.09
C ALA A 414 0.82 -30.56 1.26
N GLY A 415 1.35 -29.40 1.64
CA GLY A 415 0.75 -28.53 2.63
C GLY A 415 -0.43 -27.68 2.18
N LEU A 416 -0.60 -27.51 0.88
CA LEU A 416 -1.67 -26.70 0.29
C LEU A 416 -2.98 -27.49 0.15
N VAL A 417 -2.95 -28.80 0.41
CA VAL A 417 -4.09 -29.72 0.23
C VAL A 417 -5.31 -29.29 1.06
N ASN A 418 -5.11 -28.61 2.18
CA ASN A 418 -6.19 -28.17 3.10
C ASN A 418 -6.79 -26.79 2.77
N ILE A 419 -6.48 -26.19 1.62
CA ILE A 419 -7.12 -24.93 1.19
C ILE A 419 -8.46 -25.25 0.52
N ASN A 420 -9.53 -24.61 0.99
CA ASN A 420 -10.84 -24.65 0.35
C ASN A 420 -10.83 -23.80 -0.93
N ILE A 421 -10.32 -24.36 -2.01
CA ILE A 421 -10.31 -23.75 -3.35
C ILE A 421 -11.61 -24.14 -4.05
N PRO A 422 -12.31 -23.24 -4.75
CA PRO A 422 -13.44 -23.63 -5.58
C PRO A 422 -13.02 -24.65 -6.64
N LYS A 423 -13.82 -25.71 -6.86
CA LYS A 423 -13.54 -26.76 -7.86
C LYS A 423 -13.23 -26.19 -9.25
N SER A 424 -13.85 -25.07 -9.63
CA SER A 424 -13.63 -24.39 -10.93
C SER A 424 -12.20 -23.94 -11.22
N LEU A 425 -11.32 -23.95 -10.20
CA LEU A 425 -9.94 -23.48 -10.29
C LEU A 425 -8.91 -24.56 -9.94
N GLN A 426 -9.35 -25.66 -9.31
CA GLN A 426 -8.47 -26.77 -8.96
C GLN A 426 -7.91 -27.45 -10.21
N ASP A 427 -8.64 -27.43 -11.32
CA ASP A 427 -8.25 -28.07 -12.58
C ASP A 427 -7.42 -27.17 -13.51
N ARG A 428 -7.02 -25.97 -13.06
CA ARG A 428 -6.26 -25.02 -13.89
C ARG A 428 -4.77 -25.03 -13.56
N GLU A 429 -3.95 -25.24 -14.57
CA GLU A 429 -2.48 -25.10 -14.54
C GLU A 429 -2.03 -23.76 -13.92
N ALA A 430 -2.74 -22.67 -14.25
CA ALA A 430 -2.49 -21.32 -13.75
C ALA A 430 -2.48 -21.22 -12.20
N TYR A 431 -3.24 -22.06 -11.49
CA TYR A 431 -3.25 -22.07 -10.03
C TYR A 431 -1.93 -22.57 -9.45
N TYR A 432 -1.43 -23.70 -9.97
CA TYR A 432 -0.17 -24.29 -9.52
C TYR A 432 1.02 -23.41 -9.91
N ASN A 433 0.96 -22.83 -11.12
CA ASN A 433 1.93 -21.83 -11.57
C ASN A 433 1.96 -20.62 -10.62
N SER A 434 0.81 -20.04 -10.26
CA SER A 434 0.74 -18.88 -9.34
C SER A 434 1.40 -19.16 -7.98
N ILE A 435 1.23 -20.36 -7.42
CA ILE A 435 1.83 -20.71 -6.14
C ILE A 435 3.33 -20.97 -6.27
N PHE A 436 3.72 -21.69 -7.32
CA PHE A 436 5.13 -21.91 -7.61
C PHE A 436 5.85 -20.57 -7.80
N TYR A 437 5.25 -19.66 -8.57
CA TYR A 437 5.70 -18.30 -8.76
C TYR A 437 5.87 -17.55 -7.44
N LEU A 438 4.87 -17.58 -6.55
CA LEU A 438 5.00 -16.99 -5.21
C LEU A 438 6.19 -17.54 -4.41
N VAL A 439 6.47 -18.85 -4.50
CA VAL A 439 7.60 -19.46 -3.80
C VAL A 439 8.93 -19.05 -4.43
N VAL A 440 9.02 -19.11 -5.76
CA VAL A 440 10.28 -18.94 -6.48
C VAL A 440 10.67 -17.46 -6.55
N ASN A 441 9.73 -16.53 -6.70
CA ASN A 441 10.03 -15.09 -6.60
C ASN A 441 10.63 -14.69 -5.25
N LEU A 442 10.29 -15.38 -4.16
CA LEU A 442 10.90 -15.13 -2.85
C LEU A 442 12.37 -15.55 -2.77
N LEU A 443 12.88 -16.27 -3.76
CA LEU A 443 14.28 -16.65 -3.87
C LEU A 443 15.13 -15.53 -4.49
N THR A 444 14.50 -14.54 -5.13
CA THR A 444 15.19 -13.47 -5.87
C THR A 444 16.03 -12.58 -4.94
N ASP A 445 17.31 -12.44 -5.24
CA ASP A 445 18.21 -11.42 -4.68
C ASP A 445 19.45 -11.24 -5.59
N ASN A 446 20.50 -10.60 -5.08
CA ASN A 446 21.73 -10.35 -5.85
C ASN A 446 22.40 -11.62 -6.43
N ASN A 447 22.11 -12.81 -5.90
CA ASN A 447 22.76 -14.07 -6.31
C ASN A 447 21.85 -14.99 -7.12
N LEU A 448 20.55 -14.67 -7.23
CA LEU A 448 19.56 -15.48 -7.92
C LEU A 448 18.44 -14.57 -8.42
N ASN A 449 18.16 -14.60 -9.72
CA ASN A 449 17.05 -13.86 -10.32
C ASN A 449 15.99 -14.82 -10.83
N VAL A 450 14.73 -14.43 -10.69
CA VAL A 450 13.58 -15.19 -11.18
C VAL A 450 12.80 -14.33 -12.15
N TYR A 451 12.44 -14.92 -13.28
CA TYR A 451 11.57 -14.33 -14.28
C TYR A 451 10.40 -15.27 -14.52
N SER A 452 9.19 -14.73 -14.66
CA SER A 452 7.99 -15.50 -14.97
C SER A 452 7.35 -15.02 -16.26
N GLU A 453 6.57 -15.90 -16.88
CA GLU A 453 5.73 -15.57 -18.05
C GLU A 453 6.52 -14.85 -19.16
N VAL A 454 7.75 -15.30 -19.40
CA VAL A 454 8.70 -14.62 -20.27
C VAL A 454 8.29 -14.85 -21.72
N LEU A 455 7.84 -13.78 -22.37
CA LEU A 455 7.51 -13.79 -23.79
C LEU A 455 8.75 -14.06 -24.65
N THR A 456 8.57 -14.91 -25.64
CA THR A 456 9.55 -15.26 -26.68
C THR A 456 8.87 -15.16 -28.05
N SER A 457 9.66 -15.23 -29.14
CA SER A 457 9.10 -15.24 -30.50
C SER A 457 8.19 -16.44 -30.78
N GLU A 458 8.43 -17.56 -30.10
CA GLU A 458 7.77 -18.84 -30.39
C GLU A 458 6.72 -19.25 -29.32
N GLY A 459 6.63 -18.50 -28.22
CA GLY A 459 5.74 -18.81 -27.11
C GLY A 459 6.05 -18.02 -25.85
N ARG A 460 5.62 -18.56 -24.71
CA ARG A 460 5.80 -17.98 -23.38
C ARG A 460 6.38 -19.04 -22.45
N ILE A 461 7.48 -18.70 -21.78
CA ILE A 461 8.13 -19.55 -20.79
C ILE A 461 7.47 -19.31 -19.44
N ASP A 462 7.07 -20.36 -18.73
CA ASP A 462 6.42 -20.19 -17.43
C ASP A 462 7.35 -19.58 -16.39
N SER A 463 8.56 -20.11 -16.22
CA SER A 463 9.55 -19.56 -15.28
C SER A 463 11.00 -19.79 -15.70
N ILE A 464 11.85 -18.81 -15.39
CA ILE A 464 13.30 -18.86 -15.56
C ILE A 464 13.93 -18.50 -14.23
N VAL A 465 14.86 -19.33 -13.76
CA VAL A 465 15.69 -19.02 -12.59
C VAL A 465 17.14 -18.92 -13.03
N GLU A 466 17.75 -17.77 -12.81
CA GLU A 466 19.13 -17.48 -13.21
C GLU A 466 19.98 -17.25 -11.96
N THR A 467 20.98 -18.11 -11.74
CA THR A 467 22.02 -17.92 -10.72
C THR A 467 23.27 -17.34 -11.36
N GLU A 468 24.36 -17.21 -10.60
CA GLU A 468 25.67 -16.82 -11.15
C GLU A 468 26.12 -17.76 -12.27
N ASN A 469 25.94 -19.08 -12.08
CA ASN A 469 26.51 -20.11 -12.97
C ASN A 469 25.47 -20.87 -13.80
N ASN A 470 24.19 -20.86 -13.40
CA ASN A 470 23.16 -21.72 -13.99
C ASN A 470 21.94 -20.92 -14.47
N ILE A 471 21.27 -21.43 -15.49
CA ILE A 471 19.96 -20.97 -15.95
C ILE A 471 19.01 -22.17 -15.99
N TYR A 472 17.97 -22.12 -15.16
CA TYR A 472 16.89 -23.10 -15.12
C TYR A 472 15.72 -22.59 -15.94
N ILE A 473 15.31 -23.32 -16.99
CA ILE A 473 14.10 -23.05 -17.77
C ILE A 473 13.04 -24.04 -17.34
N ILE A 474 11.95 -23.54 -16.76
CA ILE A 474 10.93 -24.35 -16.10
C ILE A 474 9.60 -24.19 -16.83
N GLU A 475 8.97 -25.32 -17.15
CA GLU A 475 7.64 -25.40 -17.78
C GLU A 475 6.73 -26.31 -16.97
N PHE A 476 5.48 -25.89 -16.78
CA PHE A 476 4.47 -26.64 -16.04
C PHE A 476 3.46 -27.29 -16.96
N LYS A 477 2.88 -28.41 -16.51
CA LYS A 477 1.65 -28.99 -17.06
C LYS A 477 0.75 -29.47 -15.92
N ALA A 478 -0.56 -29.39 -16.11
CA ALA A 478 -1.54 -30.00 -15.20
C ALA A 478 -2.21 -31.22 -15.84
N ASN A 479 -2.22 -32.36 -15.13
CA ASN A 479 -2.81 -33.63 -15.56
C ASN A 479 -2.31 -34.15 -16.93
N GLN A 480 -1.06 -33.83 -17.29
CA GLN A 480 -0.41 -34.36 -18.48
C GLN A 480 0.81 -35.20 -18.07
N THR A 481 2.01 -34.87 -18.58
CA THR A 481 3.29 -35.50 -18.23
C THR A 481 4.39 -34.46 -18.19
N ALA A 482 5.41 -34.68 -17.36
CA ALA A 482 6.60 -33.81 -17.31
C ALA A 482 7.39 -33.88 -18.63
N GLU A 483 7.31 -35.01 -19.34
CA GLU A 483 7.90 -35.18 -20.67
C GLU A 483 7.31 -34.18 -21.69
N LYS A 484 6.00 -33.94 -21.66
CA LYS A 484 5.36 -32.95 -22.53
C LYS A 484 5.80 -31.52 -22.21
N ALA A 485 5.96 -31.21 -20.92
CA ALA A 485 6.49 -29.93 -20.49
C ALA A 485 7.93 -29.72 -21.00
N LEU A 486 8.79 -30.71 -20.81
CA LEU A 486 10.18 -30.69 -21.31
C LEU A 486 10.23 -30.58 -22.84
N GLN A 487 9.38 -31.34 -23.54
CA GLN A 487 9.31 -31.30 -24.99
C GLN A 487 8.86 -29.94 -25.51
N GLN A 488 7.92 -29.26 -24.83
CA GLN A 488 7.53 -27.90 -25.19
C GLN A 488 8.71 -26.92 -25.13
N ILE A 489 9.56 -27.02 -24.10
CA ILE A 489 10.77 -26.18 -23.98
C ILE A 489 11.68 -26.35 -25.21
N LYS A 490 11.84 -27.60 -25.67
CA LYS A 490 12.66 -27.94 -26.83
C LYS A 490 12.03 -27.52 -28.15
N ASP A 491 10.75 -27.86 -28.36
CA ASP A 491 10.01 -27.55 -29.59
C ASP A 491 9.93 -26.04 -29.86
N LYS A 492 9.88 -25.24 -28.79
CA LYS A 492 9.85 -23.78 -28.85
C LYS A 492 11.24 -23.13 -28.80
N ASN A 493 12.30 -23.93 -28.72
CA ASN A 493 13.70 -23.47 -28.67
C ASN A 493 13.96 -22.39 -27.59
N TYR A 494 13.30 -22.51 -26.43
CA TYR A 494 13.39 -21.48 -25.38
C TYR A 494 14.81 -21.27 -24.84
N ALA A 495 15.68 -22.28 -24.96
CA ALA A 495 17.08 -22.22 -24.54
C ALA A 495 17.96 -21.33 -25.44
N ASP A 496 17.60 -21.11 -26.72
CA ASP A 496 18.48 -20.49 -27.71
C ASP A 496 18.95 -19.08 -27.34
N ARG A 497 18.06 -18.29 -26.71
CA ARG A 497 18.37 -16.92 -26.26
C ARG A 497 19.44 -16.86 -25.17
N PHE A 498 19.75 -17.99 -24.53
CA PHE A 498 20.70 -18.07 -23.43
C PHE A 498 22.04 -18.68 -23.84
N LYS A 499 22.17 -19.23 -25.06
CA LYS A 499 23.43 -19.80 -25.58
C LYS A 499 24.59 -18.81 -25.63
N ILE A 500 24.32 -17.51 -25.64
CA ILE A 500 25.33 -16.45 -25.59
C ILE A 500 25.83 -16.17 -24.16
N LYS A 501 25.16 -16.69 -23.14
CA LYS A 501 25.57 -16.55 -21.75
C LYS A 501 26.49 -17.73 -21.40
N ASP A 502 27.59 -17.43 -20.72
CA ASP A 502 28.53 -18.43 -20.20
C ASP A 502 27.97 -19.04 -18.90
N LYS A 503 26.85 -19.77 -19.03
CA LYS A 503 26.10 -20.39 -17.92
C LYS A 503 25.55 -21.74 -18.34
N GLU A 504 25.55 -22.70 -17.42
CA GLU A 504 24.98 -24.02 -17.65
C GLU A 504 23.45 -23.92 -17.75
N LEU A 505 22.90 -24.54 -18.79
CA LEU A 505 21.46 -24.53 -19.06
C LEU A 505 20.83 -25.84 -18.57
N VAL A 506 19.75 -25.70 -17.79
CA VAL A 506 19.01 -26.82 -17.24
C VAL A 506 17.52 -26.67 -17.55
N LEU A 507 16.96 -27.63 -18.26
CA LEU A 507 15.55 -27.66 -18.65
C LEU A 507 14.77 -28.51 -17.64
N VAL A 508 13.66 -27.99 -17.13
CA VAL A 508 12.87 -28.64 -16.08
C VAL A 508 11.39 -28.67 -16.49
N GLY A 509 10.88 -29.86 -16.79
CA GLY A 509 9.45 -30.10 -17.02
C GLY A 509 8.79 -30.62 -15.75
N ILE A 510 7.71 -29.97 -15.29
CA ILE A 510 7.00 -30.33 -14.06
C ILE A 510 5.53 -30.62 -14.37
N ASN A 511 5.02 -31.77 -13.92
CA ASN A 511 3.61 -32.13 -14.06
C ASN A 511 2.89 -32.20 -12.70
N PHE A 512 1.79 -31.47 -12.57
CA PHE A 512 0.93 -31.48 -11.40
C PHE A 512 -0.25 -32.44 -11.58
N ASP A 513 -0.56 -33.18 -10.51
CA ASP A 513 -1.80 -33.93 -10.37
C ASP A 513 -2.81 -33.05 -9.63
N THR A 514 -3.89 -32.66 -10.31
CA THR A 514 -4.85 -31.71 -9.72
C THR A 514 -5.71 -32.34 -8.62
N GLU A 515 -5.92 -33.66 -8.66
CA GLU A 515 -6.64 -34.39 -7.62
C GLU A 515 -5.80 -34.48 -6.34
N LYS A 516 -4.52 -34.84 -6.47
CA LYS A 516 -3.57 -34.90 -5.35
C LYS A 516 -3.05 -33.53 -4.92
N ARG A 517 -3.29 -32.51 -5.75
CA ARG A 517 -2.80 -31.12 -5.59
C ARG A 517 -1.29 -31.05 -5.34
N ASN A 518 -0.54 -31.88 -6.03
CA ASN A 518 0.91 -31.98 -5.85
C ASN A 518 1.61 -32.35 -7.17
N ILE A 519 2.92 -32.21 -7.20
CA ILE A 519 3.73 -32.63 -8.33
C ILE A 519 3.70 -34.15 -8.43
N LYS A 520 3.29 -34.65 -9.61
CA LYS A 520 3.19 -36.06 -9.95
C LYS A 520 4.53 -36.62 -10.42
N ASP A 521 5.13 -35.96 -11.39
CA ASP A 521 6.37 -36.36 -12.06
C ASP A 521 7.12 -35.13 -12.58
N ILE A 522 8.43 -35.30 -12.77
CA ILE A 522 9.37 -34.26 -13.19
C ILE A 522 10.39 -34.86 -14.15
N LYS A 523 10.85 -34.04 -15.10
CA LYS A 523 11.94 -34.35 -16.02
C LYS A 523 12.95 -33.20 -16.00
N ILE A 524 14.22 -33.56 -15.90
CA ILE A 524 15.34 -32.62 -15.88
C ILE A 524 16.29 -33.04 -17.01
N GLU A 525 16.75 -32.07 -17.79
CA GLU A 525 17.76 -32.26 -18.81
C GLU A 525 18.79 -31.13 -18.73
N GLU A 526 20.06 -31.50 -18.64
CA GLU A 526 21.17 -30.56 -18.73
C GLU A 526 21.59 -30.45 -20.20
N THR A 527 21.76 -29.22 -20.68
CA THR A 527 22.24 -28.97 -22.03
C THR A 527 23.65 -28.41 -21.96
N ASP A 528 24.57 -29.06 -22.68
CA ASP A 528 25.97 -28.66 -22.82
C ASP A 528 26.14 -27.32 -23.56
#